data_AF-A0A956DE74-F1
#
_entry.id   AF-A0A956DE74-F1
#
_cell.length_a   1.000
_cell.length_b   1.000
_cell.length_c   1.000
_cell.angle_alpha   90.00
_cell.angle_beta   90.00
_cell.angle_gamma   90.00
#
_symmetry.space_group_name_H-M   'P 1'
#
loop_
_entity.id
_entity.type
_entity.pdbx_description
1 polymer ?
#
loop_
_entity_poly.entity_id
_entity_poly.type
_entity_poly.pdbx_seq_one_letter_code
_entity_poly.pdbx_strand_id
1 'polypeptide(L)'
;VTTTDLATTLASYVTTDELGMTLAGYATTSVTDALDGRVDGLESLTASMSVATIHGQSAVVFEGVNVHVRNGLGQTACDEGGAPACNGVGNLVLGYDELRGTGDQKDGSHNFVVGAQNNRAGYASVVVGVAQNVASRSLRLEGNTAEVRATTARFEGTTTATVTGATTTVTGTGVARLNGANTTVSGSALTTVIGGTLRLN
;
A
#
# COMPACT_ATOMS: atom_id res chain seq x y z
N VAL A 1 -72.35 29.08 16.20
CA VAL A 1 -70.96 29.45 15.87
C VAL A 1 -70.98 30.08 14.49
N THR A 2 -70.65 31.36 14.39
CA THR A 2 -70.66 32.04 13.08
C THR A 2 -69.43 31.60 12.28
N THR A 3 -69.46 31.69 10.95
CA THR A 3 -68.30 31.34 10.10
C THR A 3 -67.07 32.21 10.42
N THR A 4 -67.29 33.41 10.95
CA THR A 4 -66.26 34.32 11.46
C THR A 4 -65.59 33.79 12.74
N ASP A 5 -66.35 33.20 13.67
CA ASP A 5 -65.76 32.57 14.88
C ASP A 5 -64.87 31.38 14.53
N LEU A 6 -65.27 30.59 13.52
CA LEU A 6 -64.50 29.43 13.09
C LEU A 6 -63.18 29.83 12.43
N ALA A 7 -63.18 30.86 11.58
CA ALA A 7 -61.96 31.36 10.93
C ALA A 7 -60.97 31.97 11.94
N THR A 8 -61.48 32.68 12.95
CA THR A 8 -60.65 33.29 14.00
C THR A 8 -60.06 32.23 14.93
N THR A 9 -60.84 31.18 15.24
CA THR A 9 -60.37 30.03 16.02
C THR A 9 -59.35 29.21 15.24
N LEU A 10 -59.56 28.98 13.93
CA LEU A 10 -58.62 28.23 13.11
C LEU A 10 -57.28 28.99 12.94
N ALA A 11 -57.33 30.31 12.80
CA ALA A 11 -56.15 31.18 12.76
C ALA A 11 -55.42 31.26 14.12
N SER A 12 -56.12 31.09 15.25
CA SER A 12 -55.48 31.04 16.57
C SER A 12 -54.80 29.70 16.88
N TYR A 13 -55.17 28.63 16.17
CA TYR A 13 -54.55 27.30 16.32
C TYR A 13 -53.33 27.08 15.43
N VAL A 14 -53.14 27.93 14.43
CA VAL A 14 -52.06 27.83 13.45
C VAL A 14 -51.48 29.22 13.26
N THR A 15 -50.60 29.63 14.16
CA THR A 15 -49.64 30.67 13.78
C THR A 15 -48.63 30.00 12.85
N THR A 16 -48.36 30.61 11.69
CA THR A 16 -47.36 30.12 10.73
C THR A 16 -45.98 29.95 11.38
N ASP A 17 -45.71 30.71 12.44
CA ASP A 17 -44.46 30.65 13.20
C ASP A 17 -44.36 29.39 14.07
N GLU A 18 -45.44 28.93 14.72
CA GLU A 18 -45.42 27.69 15.51
C GLU A 18 -45.29 26.44 14.63
N LEU A 19 -45.97 26.41 13.48
CA LEU A 19 -45.81 25.35 12.49
C LEU A 19 -44.42 25.39 11.81
N GLY A 20 -43.89 26.59 11.54
CA GLY A 20 -42.55 26.79 11.03
C GLY A 20 -41.46 26.35 12.02
N MET A 21 -41.60 26.69 13.30
CA MET A 21 -40.69 26.26 14.38
C MET A 21 -40.76 24.75 14.62
N THR A 22 -41.95 24.16 14.59
CA THR A 22 -42.15 22.72 14.79
C THR A 22 -41.62 21.89 13.60
N LEU A 23 -41.82 22.36 12.37
CA LEU A 23 -41.29 21.71 11.17
C LEU A 23 -39.77 21.86 11.06
N ALA A 24 -39.22 23.04 11.40
CA ALA A 24 -37.77 23.25 11.46
C ALA A 24 -37.12 22.42 12.57
N GLY A 25 -37.77 22.30 13.73
CA GLY A 25 -37.34 21.45 14.84
C GLY A 25 -37.34 19.97 14.46
N TYR A 26 -38.43 19.47 13.86
CA TYR A 26 -38.52 18.08 13.42
C TYR A 26 -37.54 17.75 12.29
N ALA A 27 -37.35 18.66 11.32
CA ALA A 27 -36.35 18.50 10.27
C ALA A 27 -34.92 18.49 10.85
N THR A 28 -34.66 19.29 11.88
CA THR A 28 -33.35 19.32 12.57
C THR A 28 -33.14 18.03 13.36
N THR A 29 -34.11 17.57 14.16
CA THR A 29 -34.02 16.32 14.91
C THR A 29 -33.86 15.09 14.00
N SER A 30 -34.62 15.01 12.91
CA SER A 30 -34.49 13.91 11.93
C SER A 30 -33.10 13.88 11.28
N VAL A 31 -32.54 15.05 10.96
CA VAL A 31 -31.19 15.16 10.39
C VAL A 31 -30.11 14.84 11.43
N THR A 32 -30.27 15.26 12.69
CA THR A 32 -29.33 14.92 13.77
C THR A 32 -29.37 13.43 14.07
N ASP A 33 -30.55 12.82 14.17
CA ASP A 33 -30.68 11.37 14.41
C ASP A 33 -30.04 10.55 13.29
N ALA A 34 -30.24 10.96 12.04
CA ALA A 34 -29.61 10.31 10.89
C ALA A 34 -28.08 10.52 10.85
N LEU A 35 -27.59 11.66 11.32
CA LEU A 35 -26.16 11.92 11.42
C LEU A 35 -25.53 11.12 12.55
N ASP A 36 -26.16 11.07 13.72
CA ASP A 36 -25.72 10.30 14.87
C ASP A 36 -25.62 8.81 14.50
N GLY A 37 -26.65 8.25 13.85
CA GLY A 37 -26.59 6.87 13.37
C GLY A 37 -25.47 6.61 12.35
N ARG A 38 -25.13 7.62 11.52
CA ARG A 38 -23.98 7.52 10.60
C ARG A 38 -22.64 7.59 11.33
N VAL A 39 -22.53 8.42 12.37
CA VAL A 39 -21.33 8.53 13.20
C VAL A 39 -21.10 7.23 13.94
N ASP A 40 -22.11 6.69 14.63
CA ASP A 40 -22.04 5.40 15.34
C ASP A 40 -21.60 4.26 14.42
N GLY A 41 -22.17 4.23 13.20
CA GLY A 41 -21.79 3.24 12.19
C GLY A 41 -20.33 3.35 11.75
N LEU A 42 -19.83 4.57 11.55
CA LEU A 42 -18.43 4.81 11.19
C LEU A 42 -17.47 4.51 12.35
N GLU A 43 -17.80 4.89 13.56
CA GLU A 43 -17.01 4.60 14.77
C GLU A 43 -16.87 3.08 14.97
N SER A 44 -17.98 2.34 14.83
CA SER A 44 -17.95 0.87 14.91
C SER A 44 -17.08 0.22 13.83
N LEU A 45 -17.16 0.68 12.58
CA LEU A 45 -16.36 0.16 11.47
C LEU A 45 -14.88 0.54 11.55
N THR A 46 -14.53 1.63 12.24
CA THR A 46 -13.16 2.15 12.33
C THR A 46 -12.51 1.96 13.69
N ALA A 47 -13.21 1.36 14.65
CA ALA A 47 -12.77 1.18 16.04
C ALA A 47 -11.39 0.52 16.19
N SER A 48 -10.98 -0.32 15.23
CA SER A 48 -9.66 -0.97 15.24
C SER A 48 -8.50 -0.07 14.83
N MET A 49 -8.74 1.16 14.36
CA MET A 49 -7.71 2.13 13.96
C MET A 49 -7.75 3.35 14.87
N SER A 50 -6.63 3.68 15.51
CA SER A 50 -6.52 4.86 16.39
C SER A 50 -5.22 5.61 16.17
N VAL A 51 -5.18 6.88 16.60
CA VAL A 51 -3.93 7.64 16.73
C VAL A 51 -3.50 7.58 18.19
N ALA A 52 -2.28 7.13 18.45
CA ALA A 52 -1.71 7.01 19.79
C ALA A 52 -0.31 7.63 19.84
N THR A 53 0.14 7.96 21.05
CA THR A 53 1.53 8.41 21.27
C THR A 53 2.37 7.22 21.72
N ILE A 54 3.34 6.81 20.90
CA ILE A 54 4.29 5.73 21.19
C ILE A 54 5.67 6.37 21.34
N HIS A 55 6.29 6.20 22.52
CA HIS A 55 7.60 6.80 22.84
C HIS A 55 7.70 8.32 22.57
N GLY A 56 6.61 9.06 22.82
CA GLY A 56 6.56 10.51 22.59
C GLY A 56 6.32 10.94 21.14
N GLN A 57 6.00 10.00 20.24
CA GLN A 57 5.73 10.26 18.83
C GLN A 57 4.32 9.80 18.46
N SER A 58 3.61 10.56 17.62
CA SER A 58 2.29 10.17 17.10
C SER A 58 2.43 8.98 16.16
N ALA A 59 1.57 7.97 16.35
CA ALA A 59 1.52 6.76 15.55
C ALA A 59 0.07 6.40 15.24
N VAL A 60 -0.19 5.83 14.07
CA VAL A 60 -1.45 5.15 13.77
C VAL A 60 -1.30 3.69 14.21
N VAL A 61 -2.25 3.21 15.01
CA VAL A 61 -2.27 1.86 15.56
C VAL A 61 -3.47 1.10 15.01
N PHE A 62 -3.22 -0.12 14.53
CA PHE A 62 -4.24 -1.09 14.15
C PHE A 62 -4.26 -2.20 15.20
N GLU A 63 -5.36 -2.35 15.93
CA GLU A 63 -5.49 -3.32 17.03
C GLU A 63 -6.55 -4.38 16.73
N GLY A 64 -6.19 -5.66 16.97
CA GLY A 64 -7.09 -6.80 16.75
C GLY A 64 -7.40 -7.11 15.27
N VAL A 65 -6.72 -6.47 14.31
CA VAL A 65 -6.97 -6.63 12.86
C VAL A 65 -5.68 -6.79 12.05
N ASN A 66 -5.80 -7.38 10.87
CA ASN A 66 -4.73 -7.40 9.87
C ASN A 66 -4.81 -6.17 8.96
N VAL A 67 -3.67 -5.67 8.49
CA VAL A 67 -3.62 -4.61 7.48
C VAL A 67 -3.50 -5.23 6.09
N HIS A 68 -4.50 -5.01 5.24
CA HIS A 68 -4.50 -5.48 3.85
C HIS A 68 -4.28 -4.28 2.91
N VAL A 69 -3.10 -4.20 2.30
CA VAL A 69 -2.79 -3.17 1.29
C VAL A 69 -3.05 -3.75 -0.10
N ARG A 70 -4.12 -3.29 -0.76
CA ARG A 70 -4.62 -3.89 -2.00
C ARG A 70 -4.59 -2.89 -3.16
N ASN A 71 -4.38 -3.40 -4.37
CA ASN A 71 -4.39 -2.60 -5.59
C ASN A 71 -5.80 -2.38 -6.19
N GLY A 72 -6.84 -2.91 -5.55
CA GLY A 72 -8.24 -2.78 -5.98
C GLY A 72 -8.67 -3.72 -7.12
N LEU A 73 -7.78 -4.54 -7.67
CA LEU A 73 -8.05 -5.39 -8.85
C LEU A 73 -8.52 -6.81 -8.51
N GLY A 74 -8.61 -7.15 -7.23
CA GLY A 74 -9.12 -8.46 -6.79
C GLY A 74 -8.16 -9.64 -7.00
N GLN A 75 -6.92 -9.37 -7.41
CA GLN A 75 -5.88 -10.38 -7.68
C GLN A 75 -4.55 -9.97 -7.05
N THR A 76 -3.70 -10.95 -6.72
CA THR A 76 -2.36 -10.71 -6.14
C THR A 76 -1.28 -10.61 -7.21
N ALA A 77 -1.43 -11.35 -8.31
CA ALA A 77 -0.44 -11.46 -9.37
C ALA A 77 -0.65 -10.43 -10.48
N CYS A 78 0.43 -9.89 -11.07
CA CYS A 78 0.34 -8.96 -12.20
C CYS A 78 0.05 -9.64 -13.55
N ASP A 79 0.21 -10.96 -13.64
CA ASP A 79 0.25 -11.74 -14.89
C ASP A 79 -0.75 -12.92 -14.93
N GLU A 80 -1.56 -13.09 -13.89
CA GLU A 80 -2.61 -14.12 -13.89
C GLU A 80 -3.80 -13.70 -14.77
N GLY A 81 -4.18 -14.56 -15.73
CA GLY A 81 -5.38 -14.36 -16.55
C GLY A 81 -5.19 -13.50 -17.82
N GLY A 82 -3.96 -13.14 -18.18
CA GLY A 82 -3.65 -12.49 -19.47
C GLY A 82 -3.94 -10.98 -19.53
N ALA A 83 -4.35 -10.36 -18.43
CA ALA A 83 -4.51 -8.91 -18.31
C ALA A 83 -3.50 -8.34 -17.29
N PRO A 84 -2.98 -7.11 -17.48
CA PRO A 84 -2.08 -6.50 -16.51
C PRO A 84 -2.84 -6.23 -15.20
N ALA A 85 -2.46 -6.97 -14.16
CA ALA A 85 -3.10 -6.92 -12.85
C ALA A 85 -2.29 -6.10 -11.82
N CYS A 86 -1.39 -5.23 -12.31
CA CYS A 86 -0.67 -4.25 -11.50
C CYS A 86 -0.87 -2.84 -12.05
N ASN A 87 -1.04 -1.90 -11.13
CA ASN A 87 -1.43 -0.52 -11.42
C ASN A 87 -0.69 0.51 -10.55
N GLY A 88 0.41 0.11 -9.90
CA GLY A 88 1.18 0.98 -9.00
C GLY A 88 0.61 1.13 -7.58
N VAL A 89 -0.59 0.62 -7.31
CA VAL A 89 -1.27 0.71 -6.01
C VAL A 89 -1.12 -0.60 -5.23
N GLY A 90 -1.42 -0.59 -3.93
CA GLY A 90 -1.33 -1.78 -3.09
C GLY A 90 0.06 -2.01 -2.49
N ASN A 91 0.93 -0.99 -2.51
CA ASN A 91 2.28 -1.05 -1.94
C ASN A 91 2.33 -0.43 -0.54
N LEU A 92 3.17 -0.95 0.35
CA LEU A 92 3.54 -0.30 1.62
C LEU A 92 4.88 0.39 1.45
N VAL A 93 4.90 1.73 1.49
CA VAL A 93 6.09 2.56 1.29
C VAL A 93 6.47 3.25 2.60
N LEU A 94 7.70 3.06 3.07
CA LEU A 94 8.28 3.75 4.22
C LEU A 94 9.24 4.83 3.74
N GLY A 95 8.88 6.09 4.00
CA GLY A 95 9.53 7.27 3.44
C GLY A 95 8.73 7.84 2.27
N TYR A 96 9.39 8.61 1.41
CA TYR A 96 8.76 9.22 0.24
C TYR A 96 8.90 8.32 -1.00
N ASP A 97 7.87 8.31 -1.84
CA ASP A 97 7.91 7.63 -3.14
C ASP A 97 8.62 8.51 -4.19
N GLU A 98 9.93 8.72 -4.01
CA GLU A 98 10.73 9.66 -4.80
C GLU A 98 11.00 9.18 -6.23
N LEU A 99 11.01 10.11 -7.19
CA LEU A 99 11.43 9.85 -8.57
C LEU A 99 12.96 9.85 -8.68
N ARG A 100 13.48 9.02 -9.58
CA ARG A 100 14.89 8.97 -9.99
C ARG A 100 15.23 10.07 -11.00
N GLY A 101 14.23 10.58 -11.73
CA GLY A 101 14.38 11.64 -12.73
C GLY A 101 14.51 11.12 -14.17
N THR A 102 15.05 9.92 -14.38
CA THR A 102 14.98 9.19 -15.65
C THR A 102 14.79 7.69 -15.41
N GLY A 103 14.00 7.04 -16.28
CA GLY A 103 13.75 5.60 -16.20
C GLY A 103 12.92 5.16 -14.99
N ASP A 104 12.02 6.02 -14.50
CA ASP A 104 11.13 5.72 -13.37
C ASP A 104 10.13 4.60 -13.73
N GLN A 105 10.05 3.57 -12.88
CA GLN A 105 9.14 2.44 -13.04
C GLN A 105 8.42 2.18 -11.71
N LYS A 106 7.13 2.53 -11.64
CA LYS A 106 6.30 2.48 -10.41
C LYS A 106 4.94 1.83 -10.64
N ASP A 107 4.84 1.00 -11.66
CA ASP A 107 3.64 0.28 -12.08
C ASP A 107 3.38 -1.01 -11.27
N GLY A 108 4.34 -1.45 -10.45
CA GLY A 108 4.20 -2.61 -9.59
C GLY A 108 3.23 -2.43 -8.43
N SER A 109 2.60 -3.53 -7.99
CA SER A 109 1.64 -3.59 -6.87
C SER A 109 2.10 -4.58 -5.81
N HIS A 110 1.61 -4.48 -4.57
CA HIS A 110 1.88 -5.46 -3.51
C HIS A 110 3.37 -5.59 -3.13
N ASN A 111 4.09 -4.46 -3.10
CA ASN A 111 5.50 -4.39 -2.71
C ASN A 111 5.66 -3.66 -1.36
N PHE A 112 6.68 -4.04 -0.61
CA PHE A 112 7.18 -3.31 0.55
C PHE A 112 8.41 -2.51 0.16
N VAL A 113 8.40 -1.19 0.31
CA VAL A 113 9.43 -0.28 -0.24
C VAL A 113 9.97 0.63 0.85
N VAL A 114 11.28 0.71 0.99
CA VAL A 114 11.97 1.55 1.99
C VAL A 114 13.15 2.27 1.33
N GLY A 115 13.25 3.57 1.53
CA GLY A 115 14.36 4.39 1.00
C GLY A 115 14.04 5.13 -0.30
N ALA A 116 15.07 5.67 -0.96
CA ALA A 116 14.95 6.72 -1.97
C ALA A 116 15.05 6.20 -3.42
N GLN A 117 14.30 6.84 -4.34
CA GLN A 117 14.43 6.67 -5.80
C GLN A 117 14.26 5.22 -6.31
N ASN A 118 13.49 4.42 -5.58
CA ASN A 118 13.30 3.01 -5.88
C ASN A 118 12.25 2.78 -6.98
N ASN A 119 12.63 1.97 -7.96
CA ASN A 119 11.74 1.45 -8.99
C ASN A 119 11.19 0.09 -8.55
N ARG A 120 9.90 -0.10 -8.80
CA ARG A 120 9.13 -1.32 -8.51
C ARG A 120 8.20 -1.61 -9.69
N ALA A 121 8.65 -2.51 -10.54
CA ALA A 121 7.80 -3.18 -11.52
C ALA A 121 7.44 -4.57 -10.97
N GLY A 122 6.22 -5.04 -11.21
CA GLY A 122 5.78 -6.36 -10.72
C GLY A 122 5.21 -6.37 -9.30
N TYR A 123 5.32 -7.51 -8.60
CA TYR A 123 4.60 -7.76 -7.35
C TYR A 123 5.32 -8.67 -6.37
N ALA A 124 4.91 -8.61 -5.10
CA ALA A 124 5.42 -9.43 -4.01
C ALA A 124 6.94 -9.27 -3.76
N SER A 125 7.44 -8.03 -3.79
CA SER A 125 8.84 -7.71 -3.52
C SER A 125 9.06 -6.85 -2.28
N VAL A 126 10.27 -6.95 -1.72
CA VAL A 126 10.82 -6.10 -0.67
C VAL A 126 11.98 -5.30 -1.29
N VAL A 127 11.78 -4.00 -1.42
CA VAL A 127 12.70 -3.05 -2.07
C VAL A 127 13.26 -2.09 -1.03
N VAL A 128 14.53 -2.26 -0.64
CA VAL A 128 15.16 -1.46 0.42
C VAL A 128 16.45 -0.83 -0.09
N GLY A 129 16.65 0.46 0.16
CA GLY A 129 17.88 1.19 -0.16
C GLY A 129 17.65 2.38 -1.08
N VAL A 130 18.69 2.75 -1.86
CA VAL A 130 18.66 3.88 -2.79
C VAL A 130 18.76 3.37 -4.22
N ALA A 131 17.95 3.93 -5.13
CA ALA A 131 17.98 3.69 -6.57
C ALA A 131 17.87 2.21 -6.99
N GLN A 132 17.15 1.39 -6.21
CA GLN A 132 16.92 -0.02 -6.51
C GLN A 132 15.98 -0.18 -7.71
N ASN A 133 16.11 -1.26 -8.48
CA ASN A 133 15.17 -1.61 -9.54
C ASN A 133 14.75 -3.07 -9.40
N VAL A 134 13.48 -3.30 -9.11
CA VAL A 134 12.90 -4.64 -8.93
C VAL A 134 11.77 -4.83 -9.92
N ALA A 135 11.80 -5.94 -10.68
CA ALA A 135 10.83 -6.24 -11.74
C ALA A 135 10.21 -7.65 -11.60
N SER A 136 10.21 -8.27 -10.42
CA SER A 136 9.97 -9.73 -10.29
C SER A 136 9.10 -10.15 -9.10
N ARG A 137 8.52 -11.36 -9.24
CA ARG A 137 7.44 -11.99 -8.44
C ARG A 137 7.76 -12.30 -6.97
N SER A 138 9.03 -12.30 -6.54
CA SER A 138 9.46 -12.64 -5.17
C SER A 138 10.92 -12.26 -4.95
N LEU A 139 11.20 -11.16 -4.26
CA LEU A 139 12.57 -10.67 -4.12
C LEU A 139 12.77 -9.90 -2.80
N ARG A 140 13.90 -10.16 -2.11
CA ARG A 140 14.37 -9.43 -0.92
C ARG A 140 15.78 -8.90 -1.20
N LEU A 141 15.96 -7.58 -1.18
CA LEU A 141 17.28 -6.93 -1.30
C LEU A 141 17.65 -6.18 -0.03
N GLU A 142 18.91 -6.32 0.40
CA GLU A 142 19.55 -5.53 1.45
C GLU A 142 20.95 -5.12 0.95
N GLY A 143 21.24 -3.81 0.74
CA GLY A 143 22.59 -3.35 0.36
C GLY A 143 22.70 -2.10 -0.55
N ASN A 144 23.93 -1.66 -0.85
CA ASN A 144 24.25 -0.33 -1.40
C ASN A 144 24.44 -0.24 -2.94
N THR A 145 24.33 -1.31 -3.74
CA THR A 145 24.06 -1.18 -5.20
C THR A 145 23.62 -2.51 -5.85
N ALA A 146 22.68 -2.47 -6.81
CA ALA A 146 21.86 -3.64 -7.22
C ALA A 146 21.44 -3.70 -8.70
N GLU A 147 21.18 -4.93 -9.18
CA GLU A 147 20.24 -5.28 -10.26
C GLU A 147 19.81 -6.78 -10.17
N VAL A 148 18.50 -7.09 -10.18
CA VAL A 148 18.02 -8.49 -10.17
C VAL A 148 16.73 -8.65 -10.98
N ARG A 149 16.65 -9.71 -11.79
CA ARG A 149 15.46 -10.17 -12.55
C ARG A 149 15.27 -11.68 -12.29
N ALA A 150 14.20 -12.05 -11.56
CA ALA A 150 14.17 -13.27 -10.74
C ALA A 150 13.12 -14.34 -11.13
N THR A 151 13.39 -15.57 -10.70
CA THR A 151 12.36 -16.52 -10.17
C THR A 151 12.73 -17.13 -8.80
N THR A 152 13.92 -16.87 -8.22
CA THR A 152 14.14 -16.74 -6.76
C THR A 152 15.58 -16.26 -6.50
N ALA A 153 15.81 -15.24 -5.66
CA ALA A 153 17.17 -14.87 -5.25
C ALA A 153 17.30 -14.26 -3.84
N ARG A 154 18.42 -14.58 -3.16
CA ARG A 154 18.84 -14.09 -1.83
C ARG A 154 20.22 -13.44 -1.95
N PHE A 155 20.37 -12.23 -1.42
CA PHE A 155 21.61 -11.43 -1.40
C PHE A 155 22.03 -11.10 0.02
N GLU A 156 23.29 -11.33 0.36
CA GLU A 156 23.94 -10.84 1.57
C GLU A 156 25.27 -10.17 1.19
N GLY A 157 25.35 -8.84 1.28
CA GLY A 157 26.62 -8.09 1.25
C GLY A 157 27.16 -7.55 -0.09
N THR A 158 26.43 -7.60 -1.22
CA THR A 158 27.01 -7.20 -2.53
C THR A 158 26.96 -5.70 -2.84
N THR A 159 27.97 -5.20 -3.57
CA THR A 159 28.01 -3.83 -4.12
C THR A 159 27.42 -3.71 -5.52
N THR A 160 27.21 -4.78 -6.30
CA THR A 160 26.40 -4.76 -7.55
C THR A 160 26.17 -6.20 -8.00
N ALA A 161 24.99 -6.57 -8.47
CA ALA A 161 24.76 -7.85 -9.13
C ALA A 161 23.78 -7.63 -10.28
N THR A 162 23.78 -8.50 -11.30
CA THR A 162 22.74 -8.65 -12.33
C THR A 162 22.45 -10.13 -12.45
N VAL A 163 21.28 -10.58 -12.01
CA VAL A 163 20.86 -11.99 -12.07
C VAL A 163 19.65 -12.10 -12.97
N THR A 164 19.67 -13.02 -13.92
CA THR A 164 18.55 -13.25 -14.87
C THR A 164 18.03 -14.69 -14.86
N GLY A 165 18.43 -15.51 -13.89
CA GLY A 165 18.07 -16.93 -13.76
C GLY A 165 17.11 -17.24 -12.60
N ALA A 166 16.33 -18.33 -12.75
CA ALA A 166 15.48 -18.87 -11.69
C ALA A 166 16.32 -19.49 -10.56
N THR A 167 15.93 -19.31 -9.29
CA THR A 167 16.51 -20.03 -8.14
C THR A 167 18.03 -19.81 -7.96
N THR A 168 18.50 -18.56 -7.88
CA THR A 168 19.92 -18.20 -7.74
C THR A 168 20.23 -17.55 -6.39
N THR A 169 21.23 -18.02 -5.66
CA THR A 169 21.66 -17.43 -4.36
C THR A 169 23.02 -16.77 -4.49
N VAL A 170 23.19 -15.56 -3.96
CA VAL A 170 24.48 -14.83 -3.94
C VAL A 170 24.80 -14.37 -2.53
N THR A 171 25.92 -14.83 -1.98
CA THR A 171 26.37 -14.45 -0.62
C THR A 171 27.82 -13.94 -0.67
N GLY A 172 28.05 -12.62 -0.63
CA GLY A 172 29.40 -12.07 -0.69
C GLY A 172 29.48 -10.61 -1.15
N THR A 173 30.69 -10.06 -1.23
CA THR A 173 30.97 -8.64 -1.55
C THR A 173 31.64 -8.51 -2.94
N GLY A 174 30.89 -8.33 -4.02
CA GLY A 174 31.48 -8.19 -5.37
C GLY A 174 30.46 -7.93 -6.48
N VAL A 175 30.94 -7.73 -7.72
CA VAL A 175 30.09 -7.61 -8.92
C VAL A 175 29.74 -9.02 -9.44
N ALA A 176 28.48 -9.43 -9.42
CA ALA A 176 28.05 -10.74 -9.92
C ALA A 176 27.12 -10.63 -11.14
N ARG A 177 27.51 -11.16 -12.31
CA ARG A 177 26.61 -11.36 -13.46
C ARG A 177 26.22 -12.83 -13.56
N LEU A 178 24.97 -13.17 -13.27
CA LEU A 178 24.49 -14.55 -13.22
C LEU A 178 23.40 -14.77 -14.27
N ASN A 179 23.73 -15.54 -15.30
CA ASN A 179 22.82 -15.96 -16.35
C ASN A 179 22.67 -17.48 -16.29
N GLY A 180 21.68 -17.97 -15.54
CA GLY A 180 21.40 -19.41 -15.45
C GLY A 180 20.57 -19.78 -14.23
N ALA A 181 19.74 -20.83 -14.35
CA ALA A 181 18.93 -21.32 -13.24
C ALA A 181 19.77 -22.13 -12.23
N ASN A 182 19.37 -22.15 -10.95
CA ASN A 182 19.96 -22.98 -9.89
C ASN A 182 21.44 -22.66 -9.58
N THR A 183 21.83 -21.38 -9.63
CA THR A 183 23.22 -20.97 -9.36
C THR A 183 23.40 -20.57 -7.90
N THR A 184 24.50 -20.97 -7.26
CA THR A 184 24.94 -20.38 -5.98
C THR A 184 26.31 -19.77 -6.17
N VAL A 185 26.48 -18.50 -5.77
CA VAL A 185 27.77 -17.79 -5.75
C VAL A 185 28.06 -17.29 -4.35
N SER A 186 29.27 -17.56 -3.88
CA SER A 186 29.80 -16.98 -2.64
C SER A 186 31.20 -16.41 -2.83
N GLY A 187 31.53 -15.33 -2.12
CA GLY A 187 32.89 -14.72 -2.12
C GLY A 187 32.94 -13.23 -2.47
N SER A 188 34.14 -12.63 -2.43
CA SER A 188 34.34 -11.17 -2.54
C SER A 188 34.91 -10.68 -3.89
N ALA A 189 34.69 -11.42 -4.98
CA ALA A 189 35.33 -11.18 -6.27
C ALA A 189 34.35 -10.91 -7.42
N LEU A 190 34.85 -10.27 -8.49
CA LEU A 190 34.10 -10.05 -9.73
C LEU A 190 33.81 -11.40 -10.40
N THR A 191 32.54 -11.77 -10.48
CA THR A 191 32.13 -13.13 -10.83
C THR A 191 31.10 -13.10 -11.96
N THR A 192 31.37 -13.80 -13.06
CA THR A 192 30.37 -14.07 -14.11
C THR A 192 30.09 -15.56 -14.12
N VAL A 193 28.85 -15.95 -13.86
CA VAL A 193 28.41 -17.35 -13.96
C VAL A 193 27.36 -17.47 -15.05
N ILE A 194 27.64 -18.32 -16.02
CA ILE A 194 26.73 -18.65 -17.11
C ILE A 194 26.41 -20.14 -16.97
N GLY A 195 25.44 -20.46 -16.10
CA GLY A 195 25.06 -21.83 -15.71
C GLY A 195 26.02 -22.54 -14.73
N GLY A 196 25.46 -23.44 -13.90
CA GLY A 196 26.22 -24.26 -12.94
C GLY A 196 26.29 -23.67 -11.52
N THR A 197 27.12 -24.28 -10.66
CA THR A 197 27.42 -23.78 -9.29
C THR A 197 28.87 -23.31 -9.25
N LEU A 198 29.11 -22.08 -8.77
CA LEU A 198 30.46 -21.55 -8.59
C LEU A 198 30.68 -21.13 -7.13
N ARG A 199 31.56 -21.86 -6.43
CA ARG A 199 32.04 -21.47 -5.10
C ARG A 199 33.42 -20.84 -5.26
N LEU A 200 33.57 -19.57 -4.91
CA LEU A 200 34.87 -18.91 -4.77
C LEU A 200 35.23 -18.89 -3.29
N ASN A 201 36.47 -19.29 -2.97
CA ASN A 201 37.04 -19.18 -1.64
C ASN A 201 37.65 -17.79 -1.45
#